data_AF-A0A6V7XA33-F1
#
_entry.id   AF-A0A6V7XA33-F1
#
_cell.length_a   1.000
_cell.length_b   1.000
_cell.length_c   1.000
_cell.angle_alpha   90.00
_cell.angle_beta   90.00
_cell.angle_gamma   90.00
#
_symmetry.space_group_name_H-M   'P 1'
#
loop_
_entity.id
_entity.type
_entity.pdbx_description
1 polymer ?
#
loop_
_entity_poly.entity_id
_entity_poly.type
_entity_poly.pdbx_seq_one_letter_code
_entity_poly.pdbx_strand_id
1 'polypeptide(L)'
;NKKILNFIFLINRGSLCNSFLDDYGVSLSVLFIVMCEMIAVCWFYGIKRFSEDIHVMLGFYPGIYWRICWTCCPVFIGFIF
;
A
#
# COMPACT_ATOMS: atom_id res chain seq x y z
N ASN A 1 -35.31 19.74 18.38
CA ASN A 1 -34.30 20.82 18.26
C ASN A 1 -33.07 20.66 19.13
N LYS A 2 -33.13 20.59 20.47
CA LYS A 2 -31.91 20.46 21.33
C LYS A 2 -31.04 19.22 21.09
N LYS A 3 -31.63 18.08 20.67
CA LYS A 3 -30.90 16.84 20.36
C LYS A 3 -30.04 16.96 19.09
N ILE A 4 -30.58 17.58 18.03
CA ILE A 4 -29.85 17.83 16.77
C ILE A 4 -28.68 18.80 17.00
N LEU A 5 -28.88 19.82 17.84
CA LEU A 5 -27.84 20.80 18.15
C LEU A 5 -26.69 20.18 18.97
N ASN A 6 -26.99 19.27 19.91
CA ASN A 6 -25.97 18.48 20.61
C ASN A 6 -25.19 17.58 19.64
N PHE A 7 -25.88 16.94 18.70
CA PHE A 7 -25.24 16.07 17.72
C PHE A 7 -24.28 16.86 16.80
N ILE A 8 -24.69 18.03 16.31
CA ILE A 8 -23.83 18.90 15.50
C ILE A 8 -22.60 19.36 16.29
N PHE A 9 -22.76 19.69 17.57
CA PHE A 9 -21.64 20.10 18.42
C PHE A 9 -20.67 18.93 18.70
N LEU A 10 -21.19 17.70 18.84
CA LEU A 10 -20.38 16.49 18.96
C LEU A 10 -19.62 16.18 17.66
N ILE A 11 -20.25 16.32 16.49
CA ILE A 11 -19.58 16.14 15.19
C ILE A 11 -18.48 17.19 14.99
N ASN A 12 -18.75 18.46 15.31
CA ASN A 12 -17.79 19.54 15.14
C ASN A 12 -16.56 19.33 16.05
N ARG A 13 -16.78 18.86 17.29
CA ARG A 13 -15.71 18.50 18.23
C ARG A 13 -14.95 17.22 17.85
N GLY A 14 -15.63 16.24 17.23
CA GLY A 14 -15.05 14.98 16.79
C GLY A 14 -14.35 15.04 15.44
N SER A 15 -14.56 16.10 14.66
CA SER A 15 -14.08 16.23 13.28
C SER A 15 -12.56 16.03 13.15
N LEU A 16 -11.76 16.64 14.03
CA LEU A 16 -10.30 16.48 14.03
C LEU A 16 -9.89 15.02 14.30
N CYS A 17 -10.41 14.40 15.37
CA CYS A 17 -10.12 13.01 15.71
C CYS A 17 -10.50 12.05 14.57
N ASN A 18 -11.67 12.28 13.95
CA ASN A 18 -12.13 11.50 12.81
C ASN A 18 -11.22 11.66 11.59
N SER A 19 -10.75 12.87 11.28
CA SER A 19 -9.85 13.09 10.14
C SER A 19 -8.49 12.42 10.34
N PHE A 20 -7.94 12.44 11.56
CA PHE A 20 -6.72 11.68 11.85
C PHE A 20 -6.97 10.17 11.70
N LEU A 21 -8.06 9.66 12.27
CA LEU A 21 -8.36 8.22 12.25
C LEU A 21 -8.63 7.69 10.85
N ASP A 22 -9.28 8.48 9.99
CA ASP A 22 -9.50 8.18 8.58
C ASP A 22 -8.18 8.14 7.78
N ASP A 23 -7.32 9.14 7.93
CA ASP A 23 -6.05 9.25 7.22
C ASP A 23 -5.06 8.13 7.62
N TYR A 24 -4.91 7.89 8.92
CA TYR A 24 -4.07 6.79 9.43
C TYR A 24 -4.70 5.41 9.16
N GLY A 25 -6.02 5.28 9.25
CA GLY A 25 -6.73 4.02 9.04
C GLY A 25 -6.61 3.53 7.59
N VAL A 26 -6.80 4.42 6.62
CA VAL A 26 -6.65 4.10 5.20
C VAL A 26 -5.20 3.78 4.86
N SER A 27 -4.25 4.61 5.33
CA SER A 27 -2.83 4.44 5.05
C SER A 27 -2.26 3.13 5.60
N LEU A 28 -2.63 2.76 6.83
CA LEU A 28 -2.21 1.47 7.43
C LEU A 28 -2.82 0.27 6.70
N SER A 29 -4.08 0.38 6.28
CA SER A 29 -4.79 -0.71 5.58
C SER A 29 -4.18 -0.97 4.20
N VAL A 30 -3.89 0.07 3.42
CA VAL A 30 -3.31 -0.08 2.08
C VAL A 30 -1.87 -0.60 2.13
N LEU A 31 -1.06 -0.18 3.11
CA LEU A 31 0.29 -0.69 3.31
C LEU A 31 0.29 -2.21 3.57
N PHE A 32 -0.60 -2.68 4.44
CA PHE A 32 -0.73 -4.10 4.75
C PHE A 32 -1.13 -4.92 3.52
N ILE A 33 -2.08 -4.42 2.72
CA ILE A 33 -2.55 -5.08 1.49
C ILE A 33 -1.40 -5.21 0.48
N VAL A 34 -0.67 -4.12 0.22
CA VAL A 34 0.46 -4.12 -0.71
C VAL A 34 1.58 -5.04 -0.23
N MET A 35 1.86 -5.09 1.08
CA MET A 35 2.83 -6.02 1.64
C MET A 35 2.45 -7.48 1.36
N CYS A 36 1.18 -7.83 1.60
CA CYS A 36 0.66 -9.16 1.31
C CYS A 36 0.70 -9.49 -0.19
N GLU A 37 0.34 -8.54 -1.06
CA GLU A 37 0.43 -8.73 -2.52
C GLU A 37 1.87 -8.98 -2.96
N MET A 38 2.85 -8.22 -2.44
CA MET A 38 4.26 -8.42 -2.80
C MET A 38 4.80 -9.77 -2.32
N ILE A 39 4.45 -10.19 -1.10
CA ILE A 39 4.80 -11.53 -0.57
C ILE A 39 4.13 -12.62 -1.42
N ALA A 40 2.86 -12.43 -1.77
CA ALA A 40 2.12 -13.35 -2.63
C ALA A 40 2.77 -13.43 -4.03
N VAL A 41 3.16 -12.32 -4.64
CA VAL A 41 3.84 -12.32 -5.95
C VAL A 41 5.21 -13.00 -5.86
N CYS A 42 5.98 -12.75 -4.80
CA CYS A 42 7.27 -13.39 -4.58
C CYS A 42 7.14 -14.91 -4.43
N TRP A 43 6.11 -15.37 -3.70
CA TRP A 43 5.90 -16.79 -3.39
C TRP A 43 5.15 -17.54 -4.50
N PHE A 44 4.08 -16.96 -5.07
CA PHE A 44 3.24 -17.58 -6.10
C PHE A 44 3.74 -17.32 -7.52
N TYR A 45 4.13 -16.08 -7.85
CA TYR A 45 4.51 -15.75 -9.24
C TYR A 45 5.92 -16.24 -9.55
N GLY A 46 6.79 -16.27 -8.53
CA GLY A 46 8.17 -16.71 -8.63
C GLY A 46 8.99 -15.73 -9.48
N ILE A 47 10.13 -15.29 -8.95
CA ILE A 47 10.97 -14.27 -9.60
C ILE A 47 11.09 -14.53 -11.08
N LYS A 48 11.32 -15.78 -11.53
CA LYS A 48 11.48 -16.23 -12.94
C LYS A 48 10.38 -15.84 -13.94
N ARG A 49 9.10 -15.82 -13.59
CA ARG A 49 8.04 -15.42 -14.54
C ARG A 49 8.02 -13.90 -14.77
N PHE A 50 8.33 -13.14 -13.73
CA PHE A 50 8.25 -11.67 -13.74
C PHE A 50 9.19 -10.96 -14.72
N SER A 51 10.40 -11.47 -14.98
CA SER A 51 11.30 -10.94 -16.04
C SER A 51 10.96 -11.50 -17.39
N GLU A 52 10.23 -12.61 -17.47
CA GLU A 52 9.73 -13.05 -18.77
C GLU A 52 8.68 -12.03 -19.24
N ASP A 53 7.75 -11.64 -18.37
CA ASP A 53 6.79 -10.56 -18.64
C ASP A 53 7.47 -9.20 -18.94
N ILE A 54 8.46 -8.79 -18.13
CA ILE A 54 9.20 -7.54 -18.36
C ILE A 54 10.00 -7.61 -19.68
N HIS A 55 10.56 -8.77 -20.02
CA HIS A 55 11.28 -8.96 -21.28
C HIS A 55 10.34 -8.87 -22.49
N VAL A 56 9.12 -9.40 -22.39
CA VAL A 56 8.09 -9.27 -23.42
C VAL A 56 7.65 -7.81 -23.59
N MET A 57 7.61 -7.03 -22.51
CA MET A 57 7.21 -5.61 -22.57
C MET A 57 8.30 -4.68 -23.11
N LEU A 58 9.58 -4.93 -22.81
CA LEU A 58 10.67 -4.02 -23.13
C LEU A 58 11.54 -4.48 -24.32
N GLY A 59 11.53 -5.76 -24.69
CA GLY A 59 12.32 -6.29 -25.80
C GLY A 59 13.84 -6.41 -25.52
N PHE A 60 14.28 -6.01 -24.33
CA PHE A 60 15.65 -6.17 -23.82
C PHE A 60 15.59 -6.71 -22.38
N TYR A 61 16.58 -7.50 -21.96
CA TYR A 61 16.65 -8.09 -20.61
C TYR A 61 17.17 -7.06 -19.61
N PRO A 62 16.34 -6.48 -18.71
CA PRO A 62 16.89 -5.74 -17.59
C PRO A 62 17.58 -6.75 -16.66
N GLY A 63 18.84 -6.48 -16.31
CA GLY A 63 19.62 -7.36 -15.45
C GLY A 63 18.94 -7.65 -14.10
N ILE A 64 19.32 -8.75 -13.46
CA ILE A 64 18.76 -9.23 -12.17
C ILE A 64 18.65 -8.11 -11.11
N TYR A 65 19.61 -7.16 -11.10
CA TYR A 65 19.62 -6.01 -10.19
C TYR A 65 18.35 -5.16 -10.28
N TRP A 66 17.82 -4.95 -11.49
CA TRP A 66 16.66 -4.10 -11.71
C TRP A 66 15.35 -4.78 -11.27
N ARG A 67 15.28 -6.10 -11.48
CA ARG A 67 14.14 -6.95 -11.08
C ARG A 67 14.02 -7.05 -9.56
N ILE A 68 15.15 -7.17 -8.86
CA ILE A 68 15.21 -7.18 -7.40
C ILE A 68 14.89 -5.78 -6.87
N CYS A 69 15.43 -4.72 -7.47
CA CYS A 69 15.13 -3.34 -7.08
C CYS A 69 13.61 -3.06 -7.05
N TRP A 70 12.87 -3.51 -8.06
CA TRP A 70 11.42 -3.28 -8.14
C TRP A 70 10.59 -4.09 -7.14
N THR A 71 11.02 -5.31 -6.84
CA THR A 71 10.34 -6.15 -5.83
C THR A 71 10.70 -5.70 -4.41
N CYS A 72 11.94 -5.26 -4.20
CA CYS A 72 12.42 -4.82 -2.91
C CYS A 72 11.97 -3.40 -2.55
N CYS A 73 11.73 -2.50 -3.50
CA CYS A 73 11.33 -1.11 -3.22
C CYS A 73 10.08 -1.01 -2.31
N PRO A 74 8.95 -1.66 -2.61
CA PRO A 74 7.77 -1.63 -1.74
C PRO A 74 7.96 -2.42 -0.44
N VAL A 75 8.80 -3.45 -0.43
CA VAL A 75 9.13 -4.22 0.79
C VAL A 75 9.98 -3.39 1.75
N PHE A 76 10.95 -2.65 1.22
CA PHE A 76 11.83 -1.78 2.01
C PHE A 76 11.07 -0.58 2.57
N ILE A 77 10.15 -0.01 1.78
CA ILE A 77 9.21 1.02 2.22
C ILE A 77 8.29 0.50 3.32
N GLY A 78 7.78 -0.73 3.20
CA GLY A 78 6.97 -1.36 4.25
C GLY A 78 7.76 -1.80 5.49
N PHE A 79 9.09 -1.93 5.40
CA PHE A 79 9.97 -2.24 6.54
C PHE A 79 10.42 -0.98 7.30
N ILE A 80 10.45 0.16 6.62
CA ILE A 80 10.82 1.47 7.19
C ILE A 80 9.68 2.11 7.97
N PHE A 81 8.44 1.75 7.67
CA PHE A 81 7.24 2.20 8.33
C PHE A 81 6.80 1.21 9.42
#